data_AF-A0A3B0XLE3-F1
#
_entry.id   AF-A0A3B0XLE3-F1
#
_cell.length_a   1.000
_cell.length_b   1.000
_cell.length_c   1.000
_cell.angle_alpha   90.00
_cell.angle_beta   90.00
_cell.angle_gamma   90.00
#
_symmetry.space_group_name_H-M   'P 1'
#
loop_
_entity.id
_entity.type
_entity.pdbx_description
1 polymer ?
#
loop_
_entity_poly.entity_id
_entity_poly.type
_entity_poly.pdbx_seq_one_letter_code
_entity_poly.pdbx_strand_id
1 'polypeptide(L)'
;MKKILLILTTLNACPVFSDVPPEQKDEVDHLLEFVRTSHCIMKRNGDKHNSDKAADHIESKYDYFRDDIKNTEDFIKYSATKSTMSGKYYTVVCPEKKEIKSEKWLLDELSRFRFVSSSSFTRRPQAKLTRCTEPRPEICTMQYLPVCANLKDGSAKTYSSGCSACSDVNVVSYMPEECAK
;
A
#
# COMPACT_ATOMS: atom_id res chain seq x y z
N MET A 1 41.58 -3.23 56.48
CA MET A 1 40.20 -2.68 56.37
C MET A 1 40.10 -1.90 55.07
N LYS A 2 39.47 -2.45 54.02
CA LYS A 2 39.24 -1.75 52.75
C LYS A 2 37.82 -2.08 52.31
N LYS A 3 36.89 -1.18 52.63
CA LYS A 3 35.48 -1.28 52.21
C LYS A 3 35.43 -0.93 50.72
N ILE A 4 35.23 -1.93 49.87
CA ILE A 4 34.96 -1.72 48.45
C ILE A 4 33.49 -1.34 48.31
N LEU A 5 33.26 -0.14 47.79
CA LEU A 5 31.96 0.50 47.58
C LEU A 5 31.46 0.18 46.15
N LEU A 6 30.21 -0.26 46.07
CA LEU A 6 29.19 -0.14 44.99
C LEU A 6 29.62 0.26 43.58
N ILE A 7 29.12 -0.46 42.56
CA ILE A 7 28.16 0.07 41.56
C ILE A 7 27.27 -1.09 41.06
N LEU A 8 25.97 -1.08 41.37
CA LEU A 8 24.96 -1.96 40.75
C LEU A 8 24.30 -1.18 39.61
N THR A 9 24.72 -1.42 38.37
CA THR A 9 24.12 -0.80 37.18
C THR A 9 22.77 -1.44 36.89
N THR A 10 21.68 -0.74 37.18
CA THR A 10 20.32 -1.12 36.76
C THR A 10 20.17 -0.87 35.26
N LEU A 11 20.15 -1.95 34.49
CA LEU A 11 19.83 -1.96 33.06
C LEU A 11 18.33 -1.61 32.91
N ASN A 12 18.03 -0.41 32.44
CA ASN A 12 16.66 0.04 32.18
C ASN A 12 16.13 -0.71 30.94
N ALA A 13 15.30 -1.73 31.16
CA ALA A 13 14.57 -2.38 30.08
C ALA A 13 13.47 -1.44 29.60
N CYS A 14 13.51 -1.02 28.33
CA CYS A 14 12.36 -0.35 27.72
C CYS A 14 11.16 -1.31 27.74
N PRO A 15 9.97 -0.86 28.15
CA PRO A 15 8.76 -1.66 27.95
C PRO A 15 8.61 -1.89 26.45
N VAL A 16 8.72 -3.15 26.03
CA VAL A 16 8.29 -3.57 24.71
C VAL A 16 6.77 -3.53 24.77
N PHE A 17 6.18 -2.41 24.35
CA PHE A 17 4.75 -2.35 24.11
C PHE A 17 4.46 -3.34 22.99
N SER A 18 3.70 -4.38 23.31
CA SER A 18 3.14 -5.25 22.30
C SER A 18 2.00 -4.47 21.64
N ASP A 19 2.25 -4.00 20.43
CA ASP A 19 1.28 -3.47 19.49
C ASP A 19 1.79 -3.87 18.09
N VAL A 20 1.01 -3.61 17.04
CA VAL A 20 1.56 -3.70 15.68
C VAL A 20 2.79 -2.79 15.56
N PRO A 21 3.87 -3.25 14.90
CA PRO A 21 5.03 -2.42 14.64
C PRO A 21 4.65 -1.14 13.87
N PRO A 22 5.37 -0.02 14.07
CA PRO A 22 5.07 1.24 13.37
C PRO A 22 4.95 1.10 11.86
N GLU A 23 5.77 0.24 11.25
CA GLU A 23 5.75 -0.05 9.81
C GLU A 23 4.47 -0.76 9.30
N GLN A 24 3.68 -1.33 10.21
CA GLN A 24 2.43 -2.04 9.89
C GLN A 24 1.18 -1.25 10.34
N LYS A 25 1.34 -0.09 11.00
CA LYS A 25 0.21 0.68 11.51
C LYS A 25 -0.76 1.12 10.41
N ASP A 26 -0.21 1.53 9.27
CA ASP A 26 -0.98 1.91 8.08
C ASP A 26 -1.85 0.74 7.55
N GLU A 27 -1.42 -0.51 7.73
CA GLU A 27 -2.21 -1.67 7.32
C GLU A 27 -3.45 -1.82 8.20
N VAL A 28 -3.30 -1.64 9.52
CA VAL A 28 -4.42 -1.69 10.47
C VAL A 28 -5.42 -0.55 10.21
N ASP A 29 -4.92 0.66 10.01
CA ASP A 29 -5.76 1.83 9.75
C ASP A 29 -6.53 1.66 8.42
N HIS A 30 -5.86 1.15 7.39
CA HIS A 30 -6.49 0.78 6.12
C HIS A 30 -7.60 -0.27 6.30
N LEU A 31 -7.36 -1.33 7.07
CA LEU A 31 -8.35 -2.38 7.29
C LEU A 31 -9.57 -1.86 8.06
N LEU A 32 -9.37 -1.03 9.10
CA LEU A 32 -10.48 -0.41 9.84
C LEU A 32 -11.33 0.49 8.93
N GLU A 33 -10.67 1.30 8.09
CA GLU A 33 -11.37 2.16 7.15
C GLU A 33 -12.09 1.36 6.07
N PHE A 34 -11.45 0.33 5.51
CA PHE A 34 -12.07 -0.58 4.56
C PHE A 34 -13.35 -1.20 5.14
N VAL A 35 -13.33 -1.63 6.40
CA VAL A 35 -14.55 -2.13 7.07
C VAL A 35 -15.61 -1.04 7.11
N ARG A 36 -15.26 0.15 7.61
CA ARG A 36 -16.17 1.30 7.81
C ARG A 36 -16.87 1.72 6.51
N THR A 37 -16.14 1.76 5.40
CA THR A 37 -16.66 2.20 4.09
C THR A 37 -17.19 1.08 3.21
N SER A 38 -17.08 -0.19 3.63
CA SER A 38 -17.47 -1.33 2.78
C SER A 38 -18.96 -1.42 2.46
N HIS A 39 -19.81 -0.77 3.27
CA HIS A 39 -21.27 -0.97 3.29
C HIS A 39 -21.70 -2.45 3.45
N CYS A 40 -20.80 -3.33 3.87
CA CYS A 40 -21.10 -4.72 4.13
C CYS A 40 -21.71 -4.91 5.53
N ILE A 41 -22.52 -5.96 5.68
CA ILE A 41 -23.12 -6.33 6.96
C ILE A 41 -22.24 -7.39 7.61
N MET A 42 -21.72 -7.10 8.81
CA MET A 42 -21.03 -8.09 9.64
C MET A 42 -22.03 -8.81 10.54
N LYS A 43 -22.05 -10.14 10.48
CA LYS A 43 -22.82 -10.99 11.38
C LYS A 43 -21.95 -11.46 12.54
N ARG A 44 -22.41 -11.21 13.76
CA ARG A 44 -21.74 -11.64 15.00
C ARG A 44 -22.74 -12.24 15.95
N ASN A 45 -22.48 -13.47 16.41
CA ASN A 45 -23.33 -14.20 17.37
C ASN A 45 -24.80 -14.40 16.95
N GLY A 46 -25.15 -14.14 15.68
CA GLY A 46 -26.53 -14.21 15.17
C GLY A 46 -27.09 -12.85 14.77
N ASP A 47 -26.49 -11.76 15.25
CA ASP A 47 -26.95 -10.39 14.99
C ASP A 47 -26.24 -9.77 13.78
N LYS A 48 -26.94 -8.85 13.10
CA LYS A 48 -26.42 -8.09 11.95
C LYS A 48 -25.95 -6.71 12.43
N HIS A 49 -24.76 -6.31 12.01
CA HIS A 49 -24.17 -5.00 12.27
C HIS A 49 -23.78 -4.34 10.95
N ASN A 50 -24.05 -3.05 10.80
CA ASN A 50 -23.61 -2.27 9.64
C ASN A 50 -22.09 -2.04 9.67
N SER A 51 -21.55 -1.46 8.59
CA SER A 51 -20.11 -1.25 8.42
C SER A 51 -19.49 -0.39 9.53
N ASP A 52 -20.15 0.71 9.94
CA ASP A 52 -19.68 1.56 11.04
C ASP A 52 -19.61 0.79 12.36
N LYS A 53 -20.68 0.06 12.73
CA LYS A 53 -20.71 -0.72 13.97
C LYS A 53 -19.76 -1.91 13.94
N ALA A 54 -19.48 -2.46 12.76
CA ALA A 54 -18.48 -3.49 12.60
C ALA A 54 -17.07 -2.93 12.84
N ALA A 55 -16.75 -1.75 12.29
CA ALA A 55 -15.48 -1.07 12.50
C ALA A 55 -15.28 -0.70 13.98
N ASP A 56 -16.27 -0.04 14.61
CA ASP A 56 -16.26 0.29 16.05
C ASP A 56 -15.96 -0.94 16.91
N HIS A 57 -16.57 -2.09 16.57
CA HIS A 57 -16.39 -3.33 17.28
C HIS A 57 -14.97 -3.90 17.14
N ILE A 58 -14.43 -3.91 15.93
CA ILE A 58 -13.08 -4.39 15.65
C ILE A 58 -12.04 -3.48 16.32
N GLU A 59 -12.23 -2.16 16.28
CA GLU A 59 -11.37 -1.18 16.94
C GLU A 59 -11.37 -1.37 18.46
N SER A 60 -12.55 -1.49 19.09
CA SER A 60 -12.65 -1.77 20.53
C SER A 60 -11.95 -3.07 20.93
N LYS A 61 -12.01 -4.09 20.06
CA LYS A 61 -11.32 -5.36 20.28
C LYS A 61 -9.81 -5.21 20.10
N TYR A 62 -9.37 -4.43 19.12
CA TYR A 62 -7.95 -4.12 18.94
C TYR A 62 -7.38 -3.44 20.18
N ASP A 63 -8.08 -2.46 20.75
CA ASP A 63 -7.70 -1.80 22.00
C ASP A 63 -7.61 -2.76 23.20
N TYR A 64 -8.49 -3.75 23.26
CA TYR A 64 -8.44 -4.77 24.32
C TYR A 64 -7.26 -5.73 24.15
N PHE A 65 -6.92 -6.10 22.92
CA PHE A 65 -5.90 -7.11 22.61
C PHE A 65 -4.54 -6.51 22.22
N ARG A 66 -4.30 -5.20 22.46
CA ARG A 66 -3.05 -4.53 22.05
C ARG A 66 -1.83 -5.36 22.44
N ASP A 67 -1.76 -5.74 23.72
CA ASP A 67 -0.62 -6.45 24.29
C ASP A 67 -0.36 -7.86 23.69
N ASP A 68 -1.33 -8.45 22.99
CA ASP A 68 -1.22 -9.76 22.34
C ASP A 68 -0.92 -9.66 20.83
N ILE A 69 -1.02 -8.45 20.27
CA ILE A 69 -0.92 -8.20 18.83
C ILE A 69 0.51 -7.80 18.47
N LYS A 70 1.13 -8.57 17.56
CA LYS A 70 2.54 -8.37 17.15
C LYS A 70 2.71 -8.01 15.67
N ASN A 71 1.63 -8.07 14.90
CA ASN A 71 1.58 -7.82 13.46
C ASN A 71 0.11 -7.68 13.02
N THR A 72 -0.12 -7.28 11.77
CA THR A 72 -1.47 -7.08 11.23
C THR A 72 -2.30 -8.37 11.17
N GLU A 73 -1.69 -9.52 10.97
CA GLU A 73 -2.36 -10.82 11.00
C GLU A 73 -2.89 -11.15 12.41
N ASP A 74 -2.13 -10.83 13.46
CA ASP A 74 -2.59 -10.94 14.84
C ASP A 74 -3.74 -9.96 15.11
N PHE A 75 -3.69 -8.73 14.57
CA PHE A 75 -4.81 -7.80 14.63
C PHE A 75 -6.09 -8.43 14.05
N ILE A 76 -6.03 -9.03 12.86
CA ILE A 76 -7.19 -9.72 12.25
C ILE A 76 -7.66 -10.88 13.14
N LYS A 77 -6.73 -11.71 13.58
CA LYS A 77 -7.00 -12.90 14.40
C LYS A 77 -7.69 -12.56 15.73
N TYR A 78 -7.16 -11.60 16.48
CA TYR A 78 -7.68 -11.26 17.81
C TYR A 78 -8.89 -10.34 17.75
N SER A 79 -8.96 -9.45 16.77
CA SER A 79 -9.97 -8.39 16.74
C SER A 79 -11.17 -8.71 15.86
N ALA A 80 -10.98 -9.43 14.76
CA ALA A 80 -11.98 -9.56 13.71
C ALA A 80 -12.39 -11.00 13.35
N THR A 81 -11.74 -12.05 13.86
CA THR A 81 -12.04 -13.45 13.44
C THR A 81 -13.25 -14.06 14.16
N LYS A 82 -13.33 -13.94 15.49
CA LYS A 82 -14.35 -14.63 16.30
C LYS A 82 -14.57 -13.98 17.66
N SER A 83 -15.71 -14.29 18.26
CA SER A 83 -16.05 -13.84 19.61
C SER A 83 -15.18 -14.55 20.64
N THR A 84 -14.51 -13.80 21.51
CA THR A 84 -13.81 -14.37 22.67
C THR A 84 -14.79 -15.04 23.64
N MET A 85 -15.99 -14.45 23.80
CA MET A 85 -17.03 -15.00 24.70
C MET A 85 -17.69 -16.29 24.21
N SER A 86 -18.13 -16.36 22.94
CA SER A 86 -18.91 -17.49 22.43
C SER A 86 -18.10 -18.47 21.57
N GLY A 87 -16.88 -18.09 21.15
CA GLY A 87 -16.09 -18.83 20.17
C GLY A 87 -16.60 -18.80 18.73
N LYS A 88 -17.77 -18.18 18.46
CA LYS A 88 -18.37 -18.15 17.11
C LYS A 88 -17.62 -17.19 16.18
N TYR A 89 -17.35 -17.66 14.96
CA TYR A 89 -16.71 -16.87 13.91
C TYR A 89 -17.64 -15.78 13.40
N TYR A 90 -17.07 -14.63 13.06
CA TYR A 90 -17.80 -13.57 12.39
C TYR A 90 -17.84 -13.83 10.89
N THR A 91 -18.92 -13.39 10.26
CA THR A 91 -19.08 -13.45 8.81
C THR A 91 -19.51 -12.09 8.27
N VAL A 92 -19.28 -11.89 6.97
CA VAL A 92 -19.55 -10.64 6.27
C VAL A 92 -20.39 -10.95 5.05
N VAL A 93 -21.41 -10.14 4.83
CA VAL A 93 -22.31 -10.20 3.68
C VAL A 93 -22.25 -8.84 2.98
N CYS A 94 -21.65 -8.81 1.79
CA CYS A 94 -21.59 -7.63 0.94
C CYS A 94 -22.65 -7.73 -0.18
N PRO A 95 -23.05 -6.60 -0.80
CA PRO A 95 -23.97 -6.62 -1.93
C PRO A 95 -23.52 -7.60 -3.03
N GLU A 96 -24.45 -8.44 -3.49
CA GLU A 96 -24.24 -9.42 -4.57
C GLU A 96 -23.15 -10.48 -4.30
N LYS A 97 -22.64 -10.56 -3.07
CA LYS A 97 -21.62 -11.55 -2.68
C LYS A 97 -22.21 -12.57 -1.72
N LYS A 98 -21.69 -13.80 -1.80
CA LYS A 98 -21.96 -14.83 -0.80
C LYS A 98 -21.39 -14.40 0.56
N GLU A 99 -21.94 -14.98 1.61
CA GLU A 99 -21.41 -14.81 2.97
C GLU A 99 -19.99 -15.38 3.07
N ILE A 100 -19.08 -14.59 3.64
CA ILE A 100 -17.65 -14.93 3.75
C ILE A 100 -17.22 -14.78 5.22
N LYS A 101 -16.26 -15.58 5.68
CA LYS A 101 -15.63 -15.38 7.00
C LYS A 101 -14.89 -14.05 7.04
N SER A 102 -15.06 -13.27 8.11
CA SER A 102 -14.40 -11.97 8.28
C SER A 102 -12.87 -12.06 8.19
N GLU A 103 -12.28 -13.08 8.80
CA GLU A 103 -10.84 -13.37 8.74
C GLU A 103 -10.32 -13.44 7.31
N LYS A 104 -10.96 -14.27 6.46
CA LYS A 104 -10.58 -14.39 5.06
C LYS A 104 -10.77 -13.07 4.32
N TRP A 105 -11.89 -12.40 4.54
CA TRP A 105 -12.22 -11.15 3.88
C TRP A 105 -11.18 -10.06 4.16
N LEU A 106 -10.71 -9.94 5.41
CA LEU A 106 -9.68 -8.98 5.79
C LEU A 106 -8.27 -9.40 5.37
N LEU A 107 -7.94 -10.70 5.37
CA LEU A 107 -6.65 -11.17 4.86
C LEU A 107 -6.52 -10.96 3.34
N ASP A 108 -7.60 -11.17 2.59
CA ASP A 108 -7.64 -10.88 1.16
C ASP A 108 -7.42 -9.38 0.91
N GLU A 109 -8.04 -8.52 1.72
CA GLU A 109 -7.86 -7.06 1.63
C GLU A 109 -6.46 -6.61 2.04
N LEU A 110 -5.89 -7.19 3.11
CA LEU A 110 -4.53 -6.93 3.54
C LEU A 110 -3.52 -7.27 2.44
N SER A 111 -3.70 -8.41 1.79
CA SER A 111 -2.89 -8.81 0.64
C SER A 111 -3.00 -7.81 -0.51
N ARG A 112 -4.22 -7.36 -0.83
CA ARG A 112 -4.46 -6.31 -1.83
C ARG A 112 -3.76 -5.00 -1.47
N PHE A 113 -3.86 -4.58 -0.21
CA PHE A 113 -3.23 -3.37 0.29
C PHE A 113 -1.71 -3.45 0.14
N ARG A 114 -1.07 -4.52 0.62
CA ARG A 114 0.37 -4.74 0.48
C ARG A 114 0.83 -4.79 -0.98
N PHE A 115 0.03 -5.38 -1.87
CA PHE A 115 0.32 -5.37 -3.30
C PHE A 115 0.28 -3.95 -3.88
N VAL A 116 -0.74 -3.15 -3.53
CA VAL A 116 -0.83 -1.76 -3.98
C VAL A 116 0.24 -0.89 -3.34
N SER A 117 0.55 -1.06 -2.06
CA SER A 117 1.58 -0.30 -1.34
C SER A 117 2.99 -0.61 -1.86
N SER A 118 3.30 -1.87 -2.17
CA SER A 118 4.55 -2.23 -2.87
C SER A 118 4.59 -1.75 -4.33
N SER A 119 3.44 -1.72 -5.00
CA SER A 119 3.29 -1.17 -6.36
C SER A 119 3.14 0.35 -6.40
N SER A 120 2.98 1.00 -5.25
CA SER A 120 2.85 2.46 -5.16
C SER A 120 4.20 3.16 -5.36
N PHE A 121 5.30 2.42 -5.23
CA PHE A 121 6.65 2.87 -5.60
C PHE A 121 6.98 2.63 -7.09
N THR A 122 6.16 1.86 -7.82
CA THR A 122 6.25 1.67 -9.28
C THR A 122 5.27 2.55 -10.07
N ARG A 123 4.68 3.55 -9.42
CA ARG A 123 4.14 4.74 -10.10
C ARG A 123 5.08 5.93 -9.97
N ARG A 124 6.31 5.77 -10.47
CA ARG A 124 6.83 6.86 -11.32
C ARG A 124 5.80 7.03 -12.44
N PRO A 125 5.40 8.26 -12.84
CA PRO A 125 4.79 8.40 -14.15
C PRO A 125 5.78 7.72 -15.09
N GLN A 126 5.38 6.61 -15.72
CA GLN A 126 6.22 5.96 -16.71
C GLN A 126 6.60 7.09 -17.66
N ALA A 127 7.89 7.40 -17.74
CA ALA A 127 8.41 8.17 -18.84
C ALA A 127 8.06 7.35 -20.08
N LYS A 128 6.90 7.66 -20.65
CA LYS A 128 6.22 6.84 -21.63
C LYS A 128 7.07 6.89 -22.88
N LEU A 129 7.87 5.85 -23.08
CA LEU A 129 8.66 5.68 -24.29
C LEU A 129 7.72 5.74 -25.49
N THR A 130 7.86 6.80 -26.29
CA THR A 130 7.03 7.06 -27.45
C THR A 130 7.83 6.73 -28.70
N ARG A 131 7.34 5.80 -29.52
CA ARG A 131 8.01 5.40 -30.76
C ARG A 131 7.65 6.35 -31.89
N CYS A 132 8.63 6.69 -32.71
CA CYS A 132 8.39 7.46 -33.93
C CYS A 132 7.91 6.50 -35.02
N THR A 133 6.72 6.74 -35.56
CA THR A 133 6.11 5.95 -36.65
C THR A 133 6.06 6.76 -37.93
N GLU A 134 6.05 6.09 -39.08
CA GLU A 134 5.83 6.73 -40.37
C GLU A 134 4.34 7.04 -40.59
N PRO A 135 3.98 8.14 -41.29
CA PRO A 135 4.86 9.16 -41.86
C PRO A 135 5.38 10.15 -40.80
N ARG A 136 6.65 10.54 -40.92
CA ARG A 136 7.27 11.51 -40.01
C ARG A 136 6.78 12.94 -40.24
N PRO A 137 6.71 13.77 -39.19
CA PRO A 137 6.31 15.16 -39.33
C PRO A 137 7.41 15.97 -40.05
N GLU A 138 7.01 16.67 -41.12
CA GLU A 138 7.88 17.60 -41.84
C GLU A 138 7.88 19.02 -41.22
N ILE A 139 6.83 19.34 -40.46
CA ILE A 139 6.65 20.65 -39.81
C ILE A 139 6.29 20.42 -38.35
N CYS A 140 7.03 21.08 -37.45
CA CYS A 140 6.80 21.05 -36.02
C CYS A 140 6.42 22.43 -35.48
N THR A 141 5.52 22.47 -34.50
CA THR A 141 5.17 23.69 -33.78
C THR A 141 6.32 24.16 -32.89
N MET A 142 6.32 25.44 -32.47
CA MET A 142 7.27 26.04 -31.53
C MET A 142 7.06 25.53 -30.09
N GLN A 143 7.14 24.21 -29.90
CA GLN A 143 7.00 23.55 -28.62
C GLN A 143 8.40 23.25 -28.07
N TYR A 144 8.66 23.67 -26.84
CA TYR A 144 9.95 23.51 -26.16
C TYR A 144 9.75 22.67 -24.90
N LEU A 145 9.32 21.43 -25.10
CA LEU A 145 9.18 20.41 -24.06
C LEU A 145 10.24 19.34 -24.35
N PRO A 146 11.45 19.47 -23.78
CA PRO A 146 12.57 18.63 -24.18
C PRO A 146 12.32 17.15 -23.97
N VAL A 147 12.90 16.35 -24.86
CA VAL A 147 12.80 14.89 -24.83
C VAL A 147 14.16 14.25 -25.04
N CYS A 148 14.36 13.08 -24.45
CA CYS A 148 15.52 12.24 -24.68
C CYS A 148 15.18 11.19 -25.74
N ALA A 149 15.80 11.32 -26.91
CA ALA A 149 15.56 10.43 -28.04
C ALA A 149 16.63 9.34 -28.14
N ASN A 150 16.20 8.10 -28.39
CA ASN A 150 17.06 6.97 -28.73
C ASN A 150 17.19 6.86 -30.25
N LEU A 151 18.43 6.81 -30.73
CA LEU A 151 18.78 6.71 -32.14
C LEU A 151 19.00 5.24 -32.56
N LYS A 152 19.00 5.00 -33.87
CA LYS A 152 19.25 3.67 -34.47
C LYS A 152 20.61 3.08 -34.11
N ASP A 153 21.60 3.92 -33.83
CA ASP A 153 22.95 3.53 -33.42
C ASP A 153 23.07 3.19 -31.92
N GLY A 154 21.96 3.29 -31.17
CA GLY A 154 21.91 3.06 -29.72
C GLY A 154 22.33 4.27 -28.89
N SER A 155 22.72 5.39 -29.51
CA SER A 155 23.01 6.64 -28.79
C SER A 155 21.73 7.35 -28.36
N ALA A 156 21.85 8.23 -27.37
CA ALA A 156 20.78 9.07 -26.89
C ALA A 156 21.10 10.55 -27.10
N LYS A 157 20.12 11.34 -27.51
CA LYS A 157 20.27 12.79 -27.74
C LYS A 157 19.04 13.56 -27.30
N THR A 158 19.24 14.70 -26.66
CA THR A 158 18.16 15.61 -26.28
C THR A 158 17.65 16.40 -27.48
N TYR A 159 16.34 16.45 -27.67
CA TYR A 159 15.65 17.28 -28.66
C TYR A 159 14.71 18.28 -27.99
N SER A 160 14.37 19.37 -28.69
CA SER A 160 13.53 20.45 -28.16
C SER A 160 12.06 20.05 -27.94
N SER A 161 11.57 19.05 -28.68
CA SER A 161 10.24 18.47 -28.51
C SER A 161 10.17 17.05 -29.07
N GLY A 162 9.12 16.32 -28.70
CA GLY A 162 8.80 15.01 -29.30
C GLY A 162 8.59 15.08 -30.83
N CYS A 163 8.04 16.19 -31.35
CA CYS A 163 7.89 16.38 -32.79
C CYS A 163 9.26 16.51 -33.47
N SER A 164 10.11 17.40 -32.95
CA SER A 164 11.48 17.62 -33.47
C SER A 164 12.33 16.35 -33.37
N ALA A 165 12.09 15.51 -32.36
CA ALA A 165 12.73 14.20 -32.25
C ALA A 165 12.25 13.25 -33.37
N CYS A 166 10.94 13.13 -33.59
CA CYS A 166 10.41 12.20 -34.59
C CYS A 166 10.56 12.66 -36.05
N SER A 167 10.86 13.94 -36.31
CA SER A 167 11.24 14.41 -37.64
C SER A 167 12.64 13.94 -38.08
N ASP A 168 13.56 13.64 -37.14
CA ASP A 168 14.88 13.10 -37.49
C ASP A 168 14.79 11.59 -37.78
N VAL A 169 15.05 11.19 -39.03
CA VAL A 169 15.02 9.79 -39.52
C VAL A 169 15.84 8.80 -38.69
N ASN A 170 16.83 9.26 -37.93
CA ASN A 170 17.69 8.43 -37.09
C ASN A 170 17.09 8.14 -35.72
N VAL A 171 16.05 8.87 -35.30
CA VAL A 171 15.35 8.63 -34.05
C VAL A 171 14.34 7.49 -34.20
N VAL A 172 14.37 6.57 -33.24
CA VAL A 172 13.47 5.40 -33.15
C VAL A 172 12.37 5.65 -32.11
N SER A 173 12.73 6.30 -31.01
CA SER A 173 11.81 6.59 -29.92
C SER A 173 12.33 7.72 -29.05
N TYR A 174 11.48 8.32 -28.23
CA TYR A 174 11.87 9.29 -27.23
C TYR A 174 11.13 9.08 -25.91
N MET A 175 11.68 9.62 -24.83
CA MET A 175 11.06 9.72 -23.52
C MET A 175 10.94 11.20 -23.13
N PRO A 176 9.91 11.59 -22.36
CA PRO A 176 9.83 12.93 -21.78
C PRO A 176 11.06 13.27 -20.95
N GLU A 177 11.41 14.55 -20.87
CA GLU A 177 12.60 15.12 -20.22
C GLU A 177 13.90 14.97 -21.02
N GLU A 178 14.89 15.81 -20.71
CA GLU A 178 16.22 15.75 -21.35
C GLU A 178 16.97 14.46 -21.01
N CYS A 179 17.92 14.06 -21.86
CA CYS A 179 18.81 12.94 -21.53
C CYS A 179 19.63 13.26 -20.28
N ALA A 180 19.82 12.23 -19.44
CA ALA A 180 20.72 12.33 -18.29
C ALA A 180 22.16 12.67 -18.76
N LYS A 181 22.84 13.51 -17.99
CA LYS A 181 24.24 13.88 -18.21
C LYS A 181 25.19 12.89 -17.54
#